data_AF-A0A3C2DWY4-F1
#
_entry.id   AF-A0A3C2DWY4-F1
#
_cell.length_a   1.000
_cell.length_b   1.000
_cell.length_c   1.000
_cell.angle_alpha   90.00
_cell.angle_beta   90.00
_cell.angle_gamma   90.00
#
_symmetry.space_group_name_H-M   'P 1'
#
loop_
_entity.id
_entity.type
_entity.pdbx_description
1 polymer ?
#
loop_
_entity_poly.entity_id
_entity_poly.type
_entity_poly.pdbx_seq_one_letter_code
_entity_poly.pdbx_strand_id
1 'polypeptide(L)' 'MGIPILISRSGFTAWGVDLARRAGLTLVGRARGRRFIVLAGEERIVYDGGETEENEDRDGTFAG' A
#
# COMPACT_ATOMS: atom_id res chain seq x y z
N MET A 1 -16.59 13.62 -0.49
CA MET A 1 -16.27 12.70 0.62
C MET A 1 -14.87 13.02 1.11
N GLY A 2 -14.70 13.34 2.38
CA GLY A 2 -13.42 13.67 3.00
C GLY A 2 -12.72 12.44 3.58
N ILE A 3 -12.60 11.36 2.81
CA ILE A 3 -11.90 10.14 3.23
C ILE A 3 -10.49 10.20 2.62
N PRO A 4 -9.45 10.57 3.38
CA PRO A 4 -8.12 10.77 2.83
C PRO A 4 -7.32 9.48 2.64
N ILE A 5 -7.78 8.35 3.17
CA ILE A 5 -7.02 7.09 3.22
C ILE A 5 -7.91 5.92 2.75
N LEU A 6 -7.41 5.13 1.80
CA LEU A 6 -8.02 3.90 1.31
C LEU A 6 -7.05 2.72 1.51
N ILE A 7 -7.53 1.63 2.09
CA ILE A 7 -6.74 0.42 2.35
C ILE A 7 -7.41 -0.79 1.68
N SER A 8 -6.63 -1.57 0.94
CA SER A 8 -7.07 -2.82 0.29
C SER A 8 -6.20 -4.00 0.71
N ARG A 9 -6.86 -5.13 1.03
CA ARG A 9 -6.18 -6.43 1.22
C ARG A 9 -5.81 -7.11 -0.10
N SER A 10 -6.55 -6.79 -1.16
CA SER A 10 -6.35 -7.35 -2.50
C SER A 10 -5.34 -6.52 -3.29
N GLY A 11 -5.23 -6.81 -4.59
CA GLY A 11 -4.45 -6.01 -5.53
C GLY A 11 -5.05 -4.63 -5.80
N PHE A 12 -4.30 -3.89 -6.61
CA PHE A 12 -4.63 -2.55 -7.07
C PHE A 12 -4.32 -2.51 -8.58
N THR A 13 -4.98 -1.60 -9.29
CA THR A 13 -4.71 -1.35 -10.71
C THR A 13 -3.86 -0.10 -10.84
N ALA A 14 -3.06 0.00 -11.91
CA ALA A 14 -2.27 1.20 -12.20
C ALA A 14 -3.16 2.46 -12.24
N TRP A 15 -4.33 2.36 -12.86
CA TRP A 15 -5.30 3.46 -12.90
C TRP A 15 -5.80 3.88 -11.50
N GLY A 16 -6.03 2.92 -10.60
CA GLY A 16 -6.43 3.22 -9.22
C GLY A 16 -5.35 3.97 -8.44
N VAL A 17 -4.08 3.63 -8.69
CA VAL A 17 -2.92 4.35 -8.10
C VAL A 17 -2.84 5.77 -8.66
N ASP A 18 -2.96 5.94 -9.98
CA ASP A 18 -2.92 7.26 -10.62
C ASP A 18 -4.09 8.15 -10.21
N LEU A 19 -5.27 7.57 -9.98
CA LEU A 19 -6.40 8.29 -9.42
C LEU A 19 -6.11 8.75 -7.99
N ALA A 20 -5.57 7.87 -7.13
CA ALA A 20 -5.23 8.23 -5.75
C ALA A 20 -4.24 9.39 -5.69
N ARG A 21 -3.19 9.37 -6.52
CA ARG A 21 -2.21 10.46 -6.64
C ARG A 21 -2.86 11.79 -7.04
N ARG A 22 -3.68 11.78 -8.10
CA ARG A 22 -4.37 12.99 -8.58
C ARG A 22 -5.39 13.53 -7.57
N ALA A 23 -6.03 12.65 -6.83
CA ALA A 23 -7.00 13.01 -5.80
C ALA A 23 -6.35 13.39 -4.45
N GLY A 24 -5.03 13.26 -4.32
CA GLY A 24 -4.30 13.54 -3.07
C GLY A 24 -4.67 12.56 -1.95
N LEU A 25 -5.03 11.33 -2.29
CA LEU A 25 -5.38 10.27 -1.36
C LEU A 25 -4.15 9.45 -0.98
N THR A 26 -4.16 8.94 0.25
CA THR A 26 -3.28 7.84 0.64
C THR A 26 -3.91 6.51 0.22
N LEU A 27 -3.17 5.72 -0.55
CA LEU A 27 -3.60 4.40 -1.00
C LEU A 27 -2.64 3.35 -0.49
N VAL A 28 -3.17 2.38 0.25
CA VAL A 28 -2.44 1.20 0.74
C VAL A 28 -3.02 -0.06 0.11
N GLY A 29 -2.17 -0.88 -0.49
CA GLY A 29 -2.54 -2.15 -1.12
C GLY A 29 -1.91 -3.36 -0.43
N ARG A 30 -2.43 -4.55 -0.75
CA ARG A 30 -1.90 -5.84 -0.28
C ARG A 30 -1.74 -5.93 1.25
N ALA A 31 -2.58 -5.21 2.01
CA ALA A 31 -2.51 -5.20 3.46
C ALA A 31 -2.86 -6.58 4.04
N ARG A 32 -1.88 -7.25 4.66
CA ARG A 32 -2.04 -8.56 5.31
C ARG A 32 -1.12 -8.66 6.53
N GLY A 33 -1.71 -8.77 7.71
CA GLY A 33 -0.95 -8.81 8.97
C GLY A 33 -0.15 -7.52 9.14
N ARG A 34 1.17 -7.65 9.34
CA ARG A 34 2.11 -6.52 9.46
C ARG A 34 2.72 -6.07 8.13
N ARG A 35 2.27 -6.61 6.99
CA ARG A 35 2.79 -6.30 5.65
C ARG A 35 1.77 -5.50 4.86
N PHE A 36 2.23 -4.47 4.16
CA PHE A 36 1.42 -3.66 3.25
C PHE A 36 2.32 -2.91 2.27
N ILE A 37 1.72 -2.33 1.23
CA ILE A 37 2.41 -1.49 0.24
C ILE A 37 1.72 -0.12 0.20
N VAL A 38 2.48 0.95 0.37
CA VAL A 38 2.01 2.32 0.17
C VAL A 38 2.20 2.71 -1.29
N LEU A 39 1.13 3.13 -1.94
CA LEU A 39 1.09 3.39 -3.40
C LEU A 39 0.97 4.89 -3.73
N ALA A 40 0.39 5.64 -2.81
CA ALA A 40 0.23 7.09 -2.85
C ALA A 40 0.06 7.62 -1.42
N GLY A 41 0.41 8.88 -1.19
CA GLY A 41 0.13 9.59 0.05
C GLY A 41 0.94 9.10 1.27
N GLU A 42 2.17 8.64 1.04
CA GLU A 42 3.06 8.13 2.09
C GLU A 42 3.41 9.17 3.15
N GLU A 43 3.38 10.45 2.81
CA GLU A 43 3.64 11.56 3.72
C GLU A 43 2.69 11.60 4.93
N ARG A 44 1.56 10.89 4.88
CA ARG A 44 0.60 10.78 5.99
C ARG A 44 0.86 9.58 6.90
N ILE A 45 1.85 8.74 6.61
CA ILE A 45 2.11 7.49 7.33
C ILE A 45 3.27 7.67 8.30
N VAL A 46 3.03 7.30 9.56
CA VAL A 46 4.05 7.18 10.61
C VAL A 46 4.26 5.69 10.85
N TYR A 47 5.49 5.22 10.65
CA TYR A 47 5.86 3.83 10.87
C TYR A 47 6.30 3.61 12.31
N ASP A 48 5.66 2.69 13.01
CA ASP A 48 5.93 2.31 14.41
C ASP A 48 6.33 0.84 14.59
N GLY A 49 6.38 0.07 13.48
CA GLY A 49 6.93 -1.28 13.48
C GLY A 49 8.44 -1.24 13.66
N GLY A 50 8.96 -1.91 14.70
CA GLY A 50 10.40 -2.07 14.93
C GLY A 50 11.12 -2.83 13.80
N GLU A 51 12.39 -3.18 14.02
CA GLU A 51 13.21 -3.91 13.03
C GLU A 51 12.46 -5.10 12.45
N THR A 52 12.28 -5.10 11.13
CA THR A 52 11.56 -6.16 10.42
C THR A 52 12.55 -7.29 10.17
N GLU A 53 12.30 -8.47 10.72
CA GLU A 53 13.00 -9.69 10.33
C GLU A 53 12.85 -9.88 8.82
N GLU A 54 13.98 -9.92 8.09
CA GLU A 54 14.02 -10.27 6.67
C GLU A 54 13.35 -11.63 6.48
N ASN A 55 12.13 -11.65 5.96
CA ASN A 55 11.47 -12.90 5.59
C ASN A 55 11.87 -13.24 4.16
N GLU A 56 12.61 -14.35 4.01
CA GLU A 56 12.88 -15.03 2.75
C GLU A 56 11.59 -15.67 2.18
N ASP A 57 10.57 -14.88 1.85
CA ASP A 57 9.45 -15.35 1.04
C ASP A 57 9.79 -15.14 -0.44
N ARG A 58 10.70 -15.97 -0.96
CA ARG A 58 10.82 -16.26 -2.40
C ARG A 58 9.66 -17.15 -2.81
N ASP A 59 8.54 -16.58 -3.24
CA ASP A 59 7.85 -17.03 -4.45
C ASP A 59 6.63 -16.16 -4.73
N GLY A 60 6.46 -15.80 -6.01
CA GLY A 60 5.29 -15.08 -6.48
C GLY A 60 5.65 -14.00 -7.47
N THR A 61 6.12 -14.41 -8.65
CA THR A 61 6.09 -13.62 -9.87
C THR A 61 4.74 -12.92 -10.01
N PHE A 62 4.68 -11.63 -9.65
CA PHE A 62 3.57 -10.76 -10.02
C PHE A 62 3.93 -10.15 -11.37
N ALA A 63 3.70 -10.91 -12.43
CA ALA A 63 3.54 -10.35 -13.76
C ALA A 63 2.24 -9.53 -13.75
N GLY A 64 2.39 -8.23 -13.90
CA GLY A 64 1.34 -7.26 -14.18
C GLY A 64 1.90 -6.24 -15.15
#